data_AF-A0A1Y4ABK2-F1
#
_entry.id   AF-A0A1Y4ABK2-F1
#
_cell.length_a   1.000
_cell.length_b   1.000
_cell.length_c   1.000
_cell.angle_alpha   90.00
_cell.angle_beta   90.00
_cell.angle_gamma   90.00
#
_symmetry.space_group_name_H-M   'P 1'
#
loop_
_entity.id
_entity.type
_entity.pdbx_description
1 polymer ?
#
loop_
_entity_poly.entity_id
_entity_poly.type
_entity_poly.pdbx_seq_one_letter_code
_entity_poly.pdbx_strand_id
1 'polypeptide(L)'
;MAIADPSAPINRDNIRDLPRPSYIKWLLREKKHVPGIPTDCYFLDWTIDEAELEAWALHVRRHYVRDDELLEDSSFNEMSVEDYLSTLCIPMRYERDKRGPAVRAGDFAEIVVSDLLQFIEGLSVPRYKQIERTNPNISDPGSDVVAYKVDDPGNPQRDDLLLVVEVKAKLTGSVKLEEVIKNAGEHSKKDEPGEDFRVPFSLKAIGKRSRAAGDDLTALECRRLMNLTEYPLTFKRGSAVMVSLEDVTALEGYSLESLGLSKDERLIVVHGSKLMELVHSVYDRCVK
;
A
#
# COMPACT_ATOMS: atom_id res chain seq x y z
N MET A 1 17.13 -1.66 -11.55
CA MET A 1 16.79 -2.62 -10.49
C MET A 1 16.70 -3.99 -11.13
N ALA A 2 17.44 -4.98 -10.66
CA ALA A 2 17.29 -6.36 -11.15
C ALA A 2 15.87 -6.85 -10.79
N ILE A 3 15.20 -7.55 -11.69
CA ILE A 3 13.89 -8.15 -11.39
C ILE A 3 14.16 -9.34 -10.46
N ALA A 4 13.74 -9.25 -9.20
CA ALA A 4 13.84 -10.35 -8.26
C ALA A 4 13.03 -11.55 -8.77
N ASP A 5 13.59 -12.76 -8.62
CA ASP A 5 12.91 -14.00 -8.97
C ASP A 5 11.66 -14.18 -8.07
N PRO A 6 10.44 -14.28 -8.63
CA PRO A 6 9.22 -14.47 -7.85
C PRO A 6 9.24 -15.69 -6.93
N SER A 7 10.05 -16.70 -7.26
CA SER A 7 10.21 -17.92 -6.47
C SER A 7 11.21 -17.80 -5.32
N ALA A 8 12.03 -16.75 -5.30
CA ALA A 8 12.97 -16.53 -4.21
C ALA A 8 12.21 -16.26 -2.88
N PRO A 9 12.65 -16.84 -1.76
CA PRO A 9 12.05 -16.56 -0.48
C PRO A 9 12.34 -15.13 -0.02
N ILE A 10 11.38 -14.49 0.64
CA ILE A 10 11.53 -13.18 1.27
C ILE A 10 11.91 -13.37 2.73
N ASN A 11 13.17 -13.08 3.02
CA ASN A 11 13.84 -13.26 4.28
C ASN A 11 14.41 -11.92 4.77
N ARG A 12 15.16 -11.98 5.86
CA ARG A 12 15.80 -10.81 6.47
C ARG A 12 16.54 -9.92 5.45
N ASP A 13 17.37 -10.53 4.60
CA ASP A 13 18.33 -9.81 3.77
C ASP A 13 17.73 -9.22 2.47
N ASN A 14 16.46 -9.52 2.15
CA ASN A 14 15.83 -9.09 0.90
C ASN A 14 14.37 -8.64 1.06
N ILE A 15 13.94 -8.31 2.28
CA ILE A 15 12.59 -7.79 2.57
C ILE A 15 12.22 -6.53 1.75
N ARG A 16 13.21 -5.72 1.37
CA ARG A 16 13.04 -4.57 0.48
C ARG A 16 12.69 -4.98 -0.96
N ASP A 17 13.18 -6.13 -1.40
CA ASP A 17 13.19 -6.58 -2.79
C ASP A 17 12.04 -7.54 -3.07
N LEU A 18 10.82 -7.17 -2.64
CA LEU A 18 9.64 -7.92 -3.03
C LEU A 18 9.62 -8.09 -4.56
N PRO A 19 9.42 -9.31 -5.08
CA PRO A 19 9.37 -9.54 -6.51
C PRO A 19 8.21 -8.76 -7.11
N ARG A 20 8.38 -8.32 -8.36
CA ARG A 20 7.30 -7.69 -9.11
C ARG A 20 6.14 -8.69 -9.21
N PRO A 21 4.96 -8.40 -8.64
CA PRO A 21 3.86 -9.34 -8.69
C PRO A 21 3.31 -9.43 -10.11
N SER A 22 2.96 -10.65 -10.53
CA SER A 22 2.40 -10.92 -11.86
C SER A 22 1.11 -10.14 -12.09
N TYR A 23 0.38 -9.82 -11.01
CA TYR A 23 -0.94 -9.22 -11.14
C TYR A 23 -0.96 -7.82 -11.77
N ILE A 24 0.19 -7.15 -11.79
CA ILE A 24 0.31 -5.80 -12.36
C ILE A 24 -0.13 -5.74 -13.82
N LYS A 25 -0.01 -6.84 -14.59
CA LYS A 25 -0.45 -6.86 -15.99
C LYS A 25 -1.97 -6.65 -16.16
N TRP A 26 -2.75 -6.80 -15.10
CA TRP A 26 -4.20 -6.55 -15.07
C TRP A 26 -4.59 -5.16 -14.56
N LEU A 27 -3.62 -4.33 -14.19
CA LEU A 27 -3.85 -2.90 -13.93
C LEU A 27 -3.78 -2.13 -15.25
N LEU A 28 -4.92 -2.01 -15.91
CA LEU A 28 -5.06 -1.36 -17.22
C LEU A 28 -5.20 0.15 -17.04
N ARG A 29 -4.20 0.92 -17.49
CA ARG A 29 -4.26 2.39 -17.41
C ARG A 29 -5.34 2.95 -18.32
N GLU A 30 -6.19 3.81 -17.76
CA GLU A 30 -7.22 4.55 -18.49
C GLU A 30 -6.89 6.05 -18.58
N LYS A 31 -7.52 6.75 -19.53
CA LYS A 31 -7.36 8.22 -19.72
C LYS A 31 -8.45 9.05 -19.02
N LYS A 32 -9.15 8.47 -18.05
CA LYS A 32 -10.13 9.17 -17.22
C LYS A 32 -9.40 9.99 -16.15
N HIS A 33 -9.85 11.21 -15.92
CA HIS A 33 -9.18 12.13 -15.01
C HIS A 33 -10.16 13.13 -14.41
N VAL A 34 -9.77 13.75 -13.29
CA VAL A 34 -10.44 14.95 -12.79
C VAL A 34 -9.78 16.18 -13.43
N PRO A 35 -10.52 17.09 -14.08
CA PRO A 35 -9.95 18.30 -14.66
C PRO A 35 -9.14 19.12 -13.66
N GLY A 36 -7.92 19.51 -14.05
CA GLY A 36 -7.03 20.33 -13.21
C GLY A 36 -6.26 19.57 -12.12
N ILE A 37 -6.41 18.25 -12.03
CA ILE A 37 -5.70 17.41 -11.06
C ILE A 37 -4.86 16.36 -11.81
N PRO A 38 -3.56 16.20 -11.49
CA PRO A 38 -2.80 15.04 -11.92
C PRO A 38 -3.49 13.75 -11.45
N THR A 39 -4.14 13.05 -12.38
CA THR A 39 -4.95 11.85 -12.09
C THR A 39 -4.39 10.65 -12.83
N ASP A 40 -4.14 9.57 -12.11
CA ASP A 40 -3.80 8.27 -12.69
C ASP A 40 -4.94 7.29 -12.42
N CYS A 41 -5.64 6.91 -13.48
CA CYS A 41 -6.77 5.99 -13.43
C CYS A 41 -6.38 4.62 -13.98
N TYR A 42 -6.74 3.57 -13.25
CA TYR A 42 -6.51 2.18 -13.62
C TYR A 42 -7.79 1.35 -13.43
N PHE A 43 -8.13 0.56 -14.44
CA PHE A 43 -9.09 -0.52 -14.33
C PHE A 43 -8.36 -1.81 -13.95
N LEU A 44 -8.82 -2.47 -12.90
CA LEU A 44 -8.30 -3.76 -12.46
C LEU A 44 -9.15 -4.89 -13.05
N ASP A 45 -8.69 -5.43 -14.18
CA ASP A 45 -9.33 -6.56 -14.86
C ASP A 45 -8.89 -7.89 -14.25
N TRP A 46 -9.49 -8.28 -13.12
CA TRP A 46 -9.06 -9.44 -12.36
C TRP A 46 -9.69 -10.77 -12.83
N THR A 47 -10.08 -10.89 -14.10
CA THR A 47 -10.50 -12.18 -14.67
C THR A 47 -9.28 -13.09 -14.87
N ILE A 48 -8.80 -13.70 -13.78
CA ILE A 48 -7.53 -14.41 -13.73
C ILE A 48 -7.70 -15.84 -13.22
N ASP A 49 -6.74 -16.70 -13.58
CA ASP A 49 -6.77 -18.11 -13.18
C ASP A 49 -6.32 -18.32 -11.72
N GLU A 50 -6.50 -19.55 -11.25
CA GLU A 50 -6.20 -19.95 -9.88
C GLU A 50 -4.72 -19.79 -9.53
N ALA A 51 -3.80 -20.08 -10.45
CA ALA A 51 -2.37 -19.99 -10.21
C ALA A 51 -1.94 -18.54 -10.00
N GLU A 52 -2.56 -17.62 -10.72
CA GLU A 52 -2.30 -16.18 -10.59
C GLU A 52 -2.90 -15.60 -9.31
N LEU A 53 -4.05 -16.11 -8.85
CA LEU A 53 -4.59 -15.80 -7.52
C LEU A 53 -3.68 -16.31 -6.40
N GLU A 54 -3.12 -17.52 -6.51
CA GLU A 54 -2.15 -18.06 -5.55
C GLU A 54 -0.85 -17.23 -5.52
N ALA A 55 -0.33 -16.85 -6.69
CA ALA A 55 0.86 -16.00 -6.77
C ALA A 55 0.62 -14.62 -6.14
N TRP A 56 -0.57 -14.05 -6.35
CA TRP A 56 -0.94 -12.79 -5.71
C TRP A 56 -1.12 -12.96 -4.19
N ALA A 57 -1.72 -14.05 -3.74
CA ALA A 57 -1.86 -14.34 -2.31
C ALA A 57 -0.50 -14.46 -1.61
N LEU A 58 0.46 -15.15 -2.22
CA LEU A 58 1.83 -15.21 -1.71
C LEU A 58 2.46 -13.81 -1.62
N HIS A 59 2.28 -12.98 -2.65
CA HIS A 59 2.75 -11.59 -2.63
C HIS A 59 2.12 -10.80 -1.48
N VAL A 60 0.80 -10.87 -1.30
CA VAL A 60 0.06 -10.19 -0.21
C VAL A 60 0.52 -10.68 1.16
N ARG A 61 0.65 -12.00 1.36
CA ARG A 61 1.07 -12.60 2.64
C ARG A 61 2.44 -12.07 3.09
N ARG A 62 3.37 -11.89 2.15
CA ARG A 62 4.73 -11.39 2.41
C ARG A 62 4.78 -9.93 2.90
N HIS A 63 3.68 -9.16 2.84
CA HIS A 63 3.60 -7.85 3.53
C HIS A 63 3.36 -7.99 5.04
N TYR A 64 2.82 -9.13 5.50
CA TYR A 64 2.47 -9.37 6.90
C TYR A 64 3.57 -10.12 7.66
N VAL A 65 4.19 -11.12 7.02
CA VAL A 65 5.21 -11.97 7.62
C VAL A 65 6.17 -12.51 6.56
N ARG A 66 7.47 -12.51 6.87
CA ARG A 66 8.53 -13.06 6.03
C ARG A 66 8.49 -14.58 5.97
N ASP A 67 9.09 -15.16 4.94
CA ASP A 67 9.12 -16.61 4.72
C ASP A 67 9.92 -17.35 5.80
N ASP A 68 11.04 -16.78 6.24
CA ASP A 68 11.87 -17.36 7.30
C ASP A 68 11.22 -17.25 8.69
N GLU A 69 10.64 -16.09 9.02
CA GLU A 69 9.91 -15.87 10.28
C GLU A 69 8.67 -16.76 10.38
N LEU A 70 7.95 -16.95 9.28
CA LEU A 70 6.72 -17.76 9.27
C LEU A 70 6.95 -19.19 9.78
N LEU A 71 8.05 -19.82 9.35
CA LEU A 71 8.35 -21.20 9.76
C LEU A 71 8.77 -21.26 11.24
N GLU A 72 9.56 -20.29 11.70
CA GLU A 72 9.99 -20.22 13.10
C GLU A 72 8.81 -19.95 14.03
N ASP A 73 7.99 -18.95 13.72
CA ASP A 73 6.87 -18.52 14.56
C ASP A 73 5.73 -19.53 14.59
N SER A 74 5.40 -20.15 13.44
CA SER A 74 4.39 -21.22 13.41
C SER A 74 4.82 -22.41 14.28
N SER A 75 6.10 -22.81 14.20
CA SER A 75 6.65 -23.85 15.05
C SER A 75 6.67 -23.47 16.53
N PHE A 76 7.04 -22.23 16.87
CA PHE A 76 7.07 -21.74 18.25
C PHE A 76 5.67 -21.73 18.89
N ASN A 77 4.63 -21.45 18.10
CA ASN A 77 3.24 -21.44 18.55
C ASN A 77 2.56 -22.83 18.49
N GLU A 78 3.28 -23.88 18.07
CA GLU A 78 2.72 -25.23 17.88
C GLU A 78 1.52 -25.27 16.92
N MET A 79 1.55 -24.43 15.88
CA MET A 79 0.48 -24.30 14.87
C MET A 79 0.97 -24.78 13.50
N SER A 80 0.04 -25.25 12.66
CA SER A 80 0.35 -25.35 11.22
C SER A 80 0.57 -23.95 10.64
N VAL A 81 1.34 -23.85 9.55
CA VAL A 81 1.56 -22.56 8.85
C VAL A 81 0.24 -21.89 8.47
N GLU A 82 -0.72 -22.66 7.94
CA GLU A 82 -2.05 -22.18 7.55
C GLU A 82 -2.84 -21.66 8.76
N ASP A 83 -2.84 -22.40 9.87
CA ASP A 83 -3.51 -21.97 11.09
C ASP A 83 -2.86 -20.70 11.65
N TYR A 84 -1.53 -20.65 11.73
CA TYR A 84 -0.79 -19.49 12.22
C TYR A 84 -1.13 -18.23 11.41
N LEU A 85 -1.06 -18.32 10.08
CA LEU A 85 -1.40 -17.21 9.17
C LEU A 85 -2.85 -16.75 9.35
N SER A 86 -3.80 -17.69 9.31
CA SER A 86 -5.24 -17.37 9.31
C SER A 86 -5.77 -16.91 10.68
N THR A 87 -4.98 -17.09 11.75
CA THR A 87 -5.38 -16.75 13.13
C THR A 87 -4.59 -15.58 13.72
N LEU A 88 -3.32 -15.38 13.35
CA LEU A 88 -2.45 -14.41 14.01
C LEU A 88 -1.87 -13.35 13.08
N CYS A 89 -1.68 -13.64 11.79
CA CYS A 89 -0.97 -12.73 10.88
C CYS A 89 -1.88 -11.98 9.90
N ILE A 90 -2.86 -12.68 9.32
CA ILE A 90 -3.66 -12.17 8.20
C ILE A 90 -5.01 -11.65 8.70
N PRO A 91 -5.47 -10.46 8.27
CA PRO A 91 -6.79 -9.96 8.61
C PRO A 91 -7.88 -10.98 8.26
N MET A 92 -8.83 -11.17 9.17
CA MET A 92 -9.78 -12.28 9.09
C MET A 92 -11.04 -11.95 8.29
N ARG A 93 -11.83 -12.98 7.99
CA ARG A 93 -13.20 -12.83 7.47
C ARG A 93 -14.15 -12.29 8.55
N TYR A 94 -15.30 -11.78 8.12
CA TYR A 94 -16.33 -11.18 8.99
C TYR A 94 -16.79 -12.13 10.10
N GLU A 95 -16.90 -13.42 9.79
CA GLU A 95 -17.36 -14.48 10.67
C GLU A 95 -16.44 -14.66 11.89
N ARG A 96 -15.16 -14.31 11.77
CA ARG A 96 -14.18 -14.37 12.87
C ARG A 96 -13.98 -13.02 13.56
N ASP A 97 -13.88 -11.93 12.80
CA ASP A 97 -13.83 -10.56 13.34
C ASP A 97 -14.56 -9.60 12.40
N LYS A 98 -15.55 -8.87 12.94
CA LYS A 98 -16.37 -7.93 12.18
C LYS A 98 -15.57 -6.81 11.51
N ARG A 99 -14.37 -6.50 12.01
CA ARG A 99 -13.46 -5.48 11.44
C ARG A 99 -12.63 -6.04 10.29
N GLY A 100 -12.43 -7.36 10.25
CA GLY A 100 -11.55 -8.03 9.30
C GLY A 100 -11.80 -7.65 7.83
N PRO A 101 -13.04 -7.65 7.31
CA PRO A 101 -13.32 -7.26 5.92
C PRO A 101 -12.88 -5.83 5.58
N ALA A 102 -13.06 -4.88 6.51
CA ALA A 102 -12.66 -3.49 6.28
C ALA A 102 -11.13 -3.36 6.25
N VAL A 103 -10.42 -4.10 7.11
CA VAL A 103 -8.95 -4.13 7.12
C VAL A 103 -8.39 -4.81 5.87
N ARG A 104 -8.95 -5.95 5.44
CA ARG A 104 -8.59 -6.59 4.17
C ARG A 104 -8.71 -5.62 3.00
N ALA A 105 -9.82 -4.90 2.92
CA ALA A 105 -10.06 -3.94 1.84
C ALA A 105 -9.05 -2.78 1.86
N GLY A 106 -8.78 -2.21 3.05
CA GLY A 106 -7.81 -1.13 3.23
C GLY A 106 -6.39 -1.56 2.89
N ASP A 107 -5.90 -2.63 3.53
CA ASP A 107 -4.55 -3.14 3.31
C ASP A 107 -4.33 -3.58 1.85
N PHE A 108 -5.33 -4.22 1.23
CA PHE A 108 -5.23 -4.59 -0.18
C PHE A 108 -5.07 -3.36 -1.09
N ALA A 109 -5.85 -2.31 -0.84
CA ALA A 109 -5.73 -1.06 -1.59
C ALA A 109 -4.37 -0.39 -1.35
N GLU A 110 -3.86 -0.38 -0.12
CA GLU A 110 -2.52 0.12 0.22
C GLU A 110 -1.43 -0.65 -0.53
N ILE A 111 -1.50 -1.98 -0.56
CA ILE A 111 -0.56 -2.85 -1.27
C ILE A 111 -0.62 -2.58 -2.78
N VAL A 112 -1.82 -2.49 -3.37
CA VAL A 112 -1.99 -2.22 -4.80
C VAL A 112 -1.43 -0.85 -5.19
N VAL A 113 -1.71 0.19 -4.40
CA VAL A 113 -1.16 1.54 -4.62
C VAL A 113 0.35 1.53 -4.46
N SER A 114 0.88 0.84 -3.46
CA SER A 114 2.31 0.70 -3.25
C SER A 114 2.99 -0.01 -4.43
N ASP A 115 2.37 -1.05 -4.98
CA ASP A 115 2.87 -1.79 -6.14
C ASP A 115 2.82 -0.94 -7.43
N LEU A 116 1.78 -0.12 -7.62
CA LEU A 116 1.73 0.88 -8.70
C LEU A 116 2.93 1.84 -8.60
N LEU A 117 3.12 2.46 -7.45
CA LEU A 117 4.20 3.43 -7.22
C LEU A 117 5.59 2.79 -7.39
N GLN A 118 5.78 1.56 -6.89
CA GLN A 118 7.06 0.87 -6.98
C GLN A 118 7.35 0.37 -8.39
N PHE A 119 6.45 -0.43 -8.95
CA PHE A 119 6.76 -1.23 -10.12
C PHE A 119 6.33 -0.57 -11.43
N ILE A 120 5.37 0.35 -11.42
CA ILE A 120 4.99 1.10 -12.62
C ILE A 120 5.72 2.44 -12.70
N GLU A 121 5.93 3.10 -11.56
CA GLU A 121 6.57 4.43 -11.53
C GLU A 121 8.05 4.43 -11.11
N GLY A 122 8.53 3.33 -10.55
CA GLY A 122 9.93 3.19 -10.17
C GLY A 122 10.32 3.96 -8.89
N LEU A 123 9.36 4.30 -8.04
CA LEU A 123 9.65 4.84 -6.71
C LEU A 123 10.09 3.73 -5.76
N SER A 124 10.85 4.08 -4.73
CA SER A 124 11.07 3.18 -3.60
C SER A 124 9.86 3.23 -2.66
N VAL A 125 9.39 2.06 -2.24
CA VAL A 125 8.24 1.92 -1.32
C VAL A 125 8.61 0.92 -0.21
N PRO A 126 8.76 1.37 1.04
CA PRO A 126 9.16 0.50 2.14
C PRO A 126 7.98 -0.35 2.63
N ARG A 127 8.17 -1.67 2.71
CA ARG A 127 7.10 -2.65 2.99
C ARG A 127 7.00 -3.03 4.47
N TYR A 128 6.93 -2.02 5.32
CA TYR A 128 6.97 -2.18 6.79
C TYR A 128 5.68 -1.76 7.51
N LYS A 129 4.60 -1.44 6.78
CA LYS A 129 3.34 -0.96 7.39
C LYS A 129 2.49 -2.10 7.96
N GLN A 130 2.43 -3.24 7.26
CA GLN A 130 1.63 -4.41 7.64
C GLN A 130 2.39 -5.40 8.53
N ILE A 131 3.72 -5.41 8.45
CA ILE A 131 4.58 -6.38 9.15
C ILE A 131 4.45 -6.28 10.68
N GLU A 132 4.44 -7.44 11.36
CA GLU A 132 4.41 -7.56 12.82
C GLU A 132 3.26 -6.80 13.52
N ARG A 133 2.12 -6.60 12.84
CA ARG A 133 0.95 -6.00 13.50
C ARG A 133 0.49 -6.89 14.64
N THR A 134 0.41 -6.30 15.83
CA THR A 134 -0.02 -7.01 17.06
C THR A 134 -1.45 -7.53 16.96
N ASN A 135 -2.32 -6.81 16.22
CA ASN A 135 -3.65 -7.29 15.89
C ASN A 135 -3.84 -7.19 14.36
N PRO A 136 -4.02 -8.31 13.65
CA PRO A 136 -4.14 -8.30 12.20
C PRO A 136 -5.43 -7.60 11.73
N ASN A 137 -6.44 -7.41 12.59
CA ASN A 137 -7.68 -6.71 12.28
C ASN A 137 -7.69 -5.24 12.72
N ILE A 138 -6.52 -4.64 13.00
CA ILE A 138 -6.38 -3.22 13.30
C ILE A 138 -5.20 -2.68 12.47
N SER A 139 -5.46 -1.68 11.61
CA SER A 139 -4.37 -1.00 10.90
C SER A 139 -3.59 -0.09 11.86
N ASP A 140 -2.27 -0.12 11.74
CA ASP A 140 -1.38 0.75 12.51
C ASP A 140 -1.66 2.23 12.17
N PRO A 141 -1.63 3.14 13.16
CA PRO A 141 -1.74 4.57 12.89
C PRO A 141 -0.56 5.07 12.05
N GLY A 142 -0.69 6.29 11.53
CA GLY A 142 0.30 6.93 10.67
C GLY A 142 -0.25 7.16 9.27
N SER A 143 0.66 7.30 8.31
CA SER A 143 0.36 7.45 6.89
C SER A 143 0.09 6.07 6.27
N ASP A 144 -0.77 6.02 5.25
CA ASP A 144 -1.17 4.77 4.61
C ASP A 144 -0.05 4.24 3.70
N VAL A 145 0.41 5.04 2.72
CA VAL A 145 1.52 4.69 1.82
C VAL A 145 2.59 5.79 1.82
N VAL A 146 3.85 5.39 1.95
CA VAL A 146 5.04 6.24 1.81
C VAL A 146 5.83 5.77 0.60
N ALA A 147 6.12 6.65 -0.35
CA ALA A 147 6.97 6.38 -1.49
C ALA A 147 8.01 7.49 -1.63
N TYR A 148 9.19 7.17 -2.16
CA TYR A 148 10.26 8.17 -2.29
C TYR A 148 11.21 7.87 -3.44
N LYS A 149 11.96 8.91 -3.82
CA LYS A 149 13.16 8.80 -4.64
C LYS A 149 14.30 9.45 -3.87
N VAL A 150 15.29 8.64 -3.49
CA VAL A 150 16.52 9.06 -2.84
C VAL A 150 17.63 8.28 -3.54
N ASP A 151 18.55 8.99 -4.21
CA ASP A 151 19.62 8.33 -4.97
C ASP A 151 20.76 7.87 -4.05
N ASP A 152 21.11 8.69 -3.05
CA ASP A 152 22.09 8.36 -2.01
C ASP A 152 21.68 9.03 -0.68
N PRO A 153 21.27 8.25 0.36
CA PRO A 153 20.89 8.82 1.65
C PRO A 153 22.05 9.50 2.40
N GLY A 154 23.31 9.23 2.02
CA GLY A 154 24.51 9.90 2.53
C GLY A 154 24.84 11.22 1.82
N ASN A 155 24.21 11.51 0.68
CA ASN A 155 24.40 12.72 -0.10
C ASN A 155 23.06 13.41 -0.43
N PRO A 156 22.43 14.08 0.56
CA PRO A 156 21.12 14.71 0.42
C PRO A 156 20.99 15.65 -0.79
N GLN A 157 19.99 15.42 -1.64
CA GLN A 157 19.70 16.30 -2.78
C GLN A 157 18.37 17.03 -2.62
N ARG A 158 18.23 18.21 -3.24
CA ARG A 158 16.98 19.01 -3.19
C ARG A 158 15.86 18.40 -4.04
N ASP A 159 16.22 17.61 -5.04
CA ASP A 159 15.29 16.89 -5.92
C ASP A 159 14.99 15.46 -5.44
N ASP A 160 15.51 15.06 -4.26
CA ASP A 160 14.97 13.93 -3.51
C ASP A 160 13.45 14.15 -3.35
N LEU A 161 12.67 13.07 -3.46
CA LEU A 161 11.21 13.11 -3.43
C LEU A 161 10.70 12.30 -2.25
N LEU A 162 9.78 12.88 -1.49
CA LEU A 162 8.91 12.18 -0.56
C LEU A 162 7.46 12.35 -1.01
N LEU A 163 6.80 11.24 -1.34
CA LEU A 163 5.38 11.16 -1.66
C LEU A 163 4.65 10.39 -0.56
N VAL A 164 3.62 11.01 0.02
CA VAL A 164 2.76 10.35 1.01
C VAL A 164 1.35 10.30 0.45
N VAL A 165 0.75 9.11 0.44
CA VAL A 165 -0.56 8.86 -0.17
C VAL A 165 -1.51 8.32 0.88
N GLU A 166 -2.64 9.01 1.09
CA GLU A 166 -3.77 8.50 1.87
C GLU A 166 -4.63 7.62 0.96
N VAL A 167 -5.00 6.43 1.43
CA VAL A 167 -5.71 5.42 0.64
C VAL A 167 -7.11 5.20 1.22
N LYS A 168 -8.13 5.08 0.35
CA LYS A 168 -9.50 4.72 0.73
C LYS A 168 -10.04 3.61 -0.14
N ALA A 169 -10.55 2.55 0.49
CA ALA A 169 -11.17 1.44 -0.20
C ALA A 169 -12.71 1.45 0.01
N LYS A 170 -13.47 1.37 -1.07
CA LYS A 170 -14.93 1.18 -1.05
C LYS A 170 -15.31 0.08 -2.03
N LEU A 171 -15.24 -1.17 -1.55
CA LEU A 171 -15.32 -2.37 -2.39
C LEU A 171 -16.67 -3.08 -2.36
N THR A 172 -17.61 -2.61 -1.52
CA THR A 172 -18.95 -3.21 -1.35
C THR A 172 -20.04 -2.14 -1.25
N GLY A 173 -21.28 -2.58 -1.53
CA GLY A 173 -22.47 -1.73 -1.49
C GLY A 173 -22.46 -0.65 -2.57
N SER A 174 -23.37 0.31 -2.44
CA SER A 174 -23.41 1.46 -3.35
C SER A 174 -22.18 2.33 -3.17
N VAL A 175 -21.42 2.53 -4.24
CA VAL A 175 -20.25 3.40 -4.27
C VAL A 175 -20.65 4.79 -4.75
N LYS A 176 -20.38 5.81 -3.94
CA LYS A 176 -20.46 7.20 -4.34
C LYS A 176 -19.05 7.74 -4.51
N LEU A 177 -18.57 7.75 -5.75
CA LEU A 177 -17.16 8.00 -6.07
C LEU A 177 -16.64 9.34 -5.49
N GLU A 178 -17.40 10.42 -5.68
CA GLU A 178 -17.07 11.74 -5.15
C GLU A 178 -16.84 11.74 -3.62
N GLU A 179 -17.73 11.11 -2.84
CA GLU A 179 -17.62 11.04 -1.38
C GLU A 179 -16.37 10.23 -0.96
N VAL A 180 -16.04 9.15 -1.67
CA VAL A 180 -14.86 8.33 -1.35
C VAL A 180 -13.58 9.12 -1.61
N ILE A 181 -13.50 9.83 -2.74
CA ILE A 181 -12.34 10.65 -3.08
C ILE A 181 -12.22 11.82 -2.11
N LYS A 182 -13.33 12.50 -1.79
CA LYS A 182 -13.34 13.60 -0.83
C LYS A 182 -12.82 13.19 0.54
N ASN A 183 -13.24 12.01 1.03
CA ASN A 183 -12.74 11.48 2.30
C ASN A 183 -11.22 11.20 2.26
N ALA A 184 -10.69 10.71 1.13
CA ALA A 184 -9.24 10.53 0.96
C ALA A 184 -8.51 11.88 0.98
N GLY A 185 -9.02 12.87 0.25
CA GLY A 185 -8.47 14.22 0.20
C GLY A 185 -8.46 14.91 1.57
N GLU A 186 -9.58 14.86 2.30
CA GLU A 186 -9.68 15.43 3.66
C GLU A 186 -8.71 14.78 4.65
N HIS A 187 -8.55 13.45 4.60
CA HIS A 187 -7.63 12.76 5.50
C HIS A 187 -6.16 12.94 5.12
N SER A 188 -5.83 13.10 3.84
CA SER A 188 -4.45 13.34 3.39
C SER A 188 -3.83 14.61 3.99
N LYS A 189 -4.65 15.57 4.44
CA LYS A 189 -4.21 16.81 5.11
C LYS A 189 -3.53 16.55 6.45
N LYS A 190 -3.78 15.40 7.09
CA LYS A 190 -3.08 14.97 8.31
C LYS A 190 -1.60 14.64 8.06
N ASP A 191 -1.19 14.51 6.80
CA ASP A 191 0.21 14.33 6.41
C ASP A 191 0.85 15.65 5.95
N GLU A 192 0.17 16.79 6.07
CA GLU A 192 0.78 18.09 5.81
C GLU A 192 1.69 18.52 6.98
N PRO A 193 2.87 19.12 6.71
CA PRO A 193 3.69 19.70 7.76
C PRO A 193 2.91 20.72 8.59
N GLY A 194 2.70 20.42 9.87
CA GLY A 194 1.84 21.17 10.78
C GLY A 194 1.71 20.49 12.14
N GLU A 195 0.65 20.83 12.89
CA GLU A 195 0.45 20.34 14.28
C GLU A 195 0.27 18.82 14.36
N ASP A 196 -0.40 18.20 13.38
CA ASP A 196 -0.71 16.76 13.34
C ASP A 196 0.12 15.98 12.31
N PHE A 197 1.33 16.47 11.95
CA PHE A 197 2.16 15.87 10.90
C PHE A 197 2.50 14.39 11.20
N ARG A 198 1.78 13.46 10.56
CA ARG A 198 1.93 12.00 10.82
C ARG A 198 3.19 11.38 10.22
N VAL A 199 3.72 11.98 9.15
CA VAL A 199 4.81 11.41 8.34
C VAL A 199 6.06 11.07 9.15
N PRO A 200 6.56 11.89 10.10
CA PRO A 200 7.72 11.54 10.92
C PRO A 200 7.49 10.28 11.78
N PHE A 201 6.27 10.04 12.26
CA PHE A 201 5.95 8.84 13.02
C PHE A 201 5.99 7.59 12.12
N SER A 202 5.44 7.70 10.90
CA SER A 202 5.52 6.64 9.88
C SER A 202 6.98 6.32 9.53
N LEU A 203 7.78 7.34 9.19
CA LEU A 203 9.19 7.18 8.85
C LEU A 203 10.02 6.60 10.01
N LYS A 204 9.75 7.02 11.25
CA LYS A 204 10.38 6.46 12.45
C LYS A 204 10.03 4.99 12.64
N ALA A 205 8.76 4.61 12.48
CA ALA A 205 8.31 3.23 12.61
C ALA A 205 8.94 2.34 11.54
N ILE A 206 8.90 2.77 10.28
CA ILE A 206 9.55 2.10 9.14
C ILE A 206 11.07 1.98 9.38
N GLY A 207 11.74 3.06 9.76
CA GLY A 207 13.18 3.07 10.06
C GLY A 207 13.58 2.20 11.27
N LYS A 208 12.66 1.94 12.20
CA LYS A 208 12.89 1.00 13.31
C LYS A 208 12.73 -0.45 12.85
N ARG A 209 11.65 -0.76 12.15
CA ARG A 209 11.35 -2.11 11.63
C ARG A 209 12.39 -2.57 10.61
N SER A 210 12.78 -1.69 9.68
CA SER A 210 13.85 -1.98 8.71
C SER A 210 15.18 -2.36 9.35
N ARG A 211 15.65 -1.59 10.35
CA ARG A 211 16.88 -1.96 11.10
C ARG A 211 16.76 -3.29 11.84
N ALA A 212 15.61 -3.57 12.46
CA ALA A 212 15.37 -4.87 13.11
C ALA A 212 15.48 -6.01 12.08
N ALA A 213 14.92 -5.79 10.89
CA ALA A 213 15.00 -6.69 9.76
C ALA A 213 16.34 -6.65 8.98
N GLY A 214 17.36 -5.89 9.40
CA GLY A 214 18.65 -5.82 8.70
C GLY A 214 18.66 -5.02 7.38
N ASP A 215 17.56 -4.34 7.03
CA ASP A 215 17.49 -3.42 5.88
C ASP A 215 18.02 -2.04 6.27
N ASP A 216 19.35 -1.94 6.33
CA ASP A 216 20.02 -0.69 6.70
C ASP A 216 19.82 0.41 5.66
N LEU A 217 19.64 0.08 4.38
CA LEU A 217 19.42 1.07 3.33
C LEU A 217 18.10 1.82 3.54
N THR A 218 16.98 1.10 3.72
CA THR A 218 15.69 1.74 4.01
C THR A 218 15.75 2.58 5.28
N ALA A 219 16.47 2.11 6.31
CA ALA A 219 16.63 2.87 7.54
C ALA A 219 17.38 4.20 7.33
N LEU A 220 18.44 4.20 6.51
CA LEU A 220 19.21 5.40 6.16
C LEU A 220 18.38 6.37 5.32
N GLU A 221 17.59 5.87 4.37
CA GLU A 221 16.67 6.68 3.57
C GLU A 221 15.57 7.30 4.45
N CYS A 222 14.94 6.53 5.36
CA CYS A 222 13.99 7.09 6.32
C CYS A 222 14.63 8.20 7.17
N ARG A 223 15.89 8.05 7.58
CA ARG A 223 16.64 9.10 8.28
C ARG A 223 16.84 10.34 7.40
N ARG A 224 17.25 10.17 6.14
CA ARG A 224 17.38 11.26 5.16
C ARG A 224 16.07 12.03 4.98
N LEU A 225 14.95 11.31 4.88
CA LEU A 225 13.61 11.85 4.68
C LEU A 225 13.07 12.59 5.93
N MET A 226 13.54 12.26 7.13
CA MET A 226 13.18 12.97 8.37
C MET A 226 13.88 14.33 8.52
N ASN A 227 15.02 14.56 7.85
CA ASN A 227 15.83 15.76 8.03
C ASN A 227 15.39 16.94 7.12
N LEU A 228 14.08 17.18 7.02
CA LEU A 228 13.50 18.16 6.08
C LEU A 228 13.98 19.61 6.28
N THR A 229 14.25 19.99 7.53
CA THR A 229 14.68 21.35 7.90
C THR A 229 16.14 21.62 7.52
N GLU A 230 17.01 20.64 7.75
CA GLU A 230 18.45 20.74 7.45
C GLU A 230 18.76 20.47 5.98
N TYR A 231 18.03 19.52 5.38
CA TYR A 231 18.21 19.07 4.01
C TYR A 231 16.85 19.04 3.29
N PRO A 232 16.43 20.19 2.72
CA PRO A 232 15.18 20.28 1.99
C PRO A 232 15.08 19.24 0.87
N LEU A 233 13.85 18.79 0.60
CA LEU A 233 13.50 17.86 -0.48
C LEU A 233 12.14 18.25 -1.07
N THR A 234 11.77 17.62 -2.18
CA THR A 234 10.44 17.76 -2.75
C THR A 234 9.44 16.90 -1.98
N PHE A 235 8.53 17.53 -1.24
CA PHE A 235 7.44 16.83 -0.56
C PHE A 235 6.15 16.93 -1.36
N LYS A 236 5.51 15.79 -1.64
CA LYS A 236 4.21 15.71 -2.33
C LYS A 236 3.22 14.90 -1.51
N ARG A 237 1.96 15.31 -1.59
CA ARG A 237 0.83 14.55 -1.05
C ARG A 237 0.03 13.93 -2.19
N GLY A 238 -0.58 12.80 -1.92
CA GLY A 238 -1.49 12.14 -2.83
C GLY A 238 -2.71 11.59 -2.11
N SER A 239 -3.76 11.40 -2.88
CA SER A 239 -4.93 10.64 -2.48
C SER A 239 -5.10 9.46 -3.43
N ALA A 240 -5.41 8.29 -2.90
CA ALA A 240 -5.72 7.12 -3.69
C ALA A 240 -7.05 6.52 -3.27
N VAL A 241 -7.84 6.08 -4.25
CA VAL A 241 -9.08 5.36 -4.01
C VAL A 241 -9.10 4.04 -4.76
N MET A 242 -9.58 2.99 -4.09
CA MET A 242 -9.91 1.72 -4.71
C MET A 242 -11.41 1.47 -4.58
N VAL A 243 -12.11 1.36 -5.70
CA VAL A 243 -13.59 1.35 -5.72
C VAL A 243 -14.15 0.22 -6.57
N SER A 244 -15.18 -0.46 -6.06
CA SER A 244 -15.88 -1.50 -6.83
C SER A 244 -16.91 -0.88 -7.79
N LEU A 245 -16.43 -0.28 -8.87
CA LEU A 245 -17.21 0.32 -9.96
C LEU A 245 -16.66 -0.12 -11.32
N GLU A 246 -17.55 -0.53 -12.23
CA GLU A 246 -17.14 -0.89 -13.60
C GLU A 246 -16.69 0.34 -14.39
N ASP A 247 -17.30 1.49 -14.12
CA ASP A 247 -16.99 2.75 -14.79
C ASP A 247 -16.86 3.91 -13.79
N VAL A 248 -15.92 4.81 -14.10
CA VAL A 248 -15.59 6.01 -13.34
C VAL A 248 -15.57 7.25 -14.22
N THR A 249 -16.27 7.26 -15.36
CA THR A 249 -16.37 8.44 -16.26
C THR A 249 -16.88 9.69 -15.52
N ALA A 250 -17.60 9.53 -14.41
CA ALA A 250 -18.03 10.62 -13.53
C ALA A 250 -16.87 11.51 -13.02
N LEU A 251 -15.62 11.01 -13.01
CA LEU A 251 -14.42 11.81 -12.66
C LEU A 251 -14.31 13.10 -13.47
N GLU A 252 -14.68 13.07 -14.76
CA GLU A 252 -14.55 14.21 -15.66
C GLU A 252 -15.48 15.37 -15.29
N GLY A 253 -16.52 15.10 -14.49
CA GLY A 253 -17.46 16.09 -14.00
C GLY A 253 -17.11 16.69 -12.63
N TYR A 254 -16.04 16.22 -11.97
CA TYR A 254 -15.65 16.71 -10.65
C TYR A 254 -14.68 17.90 -10.73
N SER A 255 -14.54 18.64 -9.61
CA SER A 255 -13.56 19.72 -9.47
C SER A 255 -12.68 19.51 -8.24
N LEU A 256 -11.56 20.24 -8.20
CA LEU A 256 -10.69 20.31 -7.01
C LEU A 256 -11.47 20.67 -5.74
N GLU A 257 -12.35 21.69 -5.81
CA GLU A 257 -13.11 22.12 -4.65
C GLU A 257 -14.12 21.05 -4.18
N SER A 258 -14.78 20.36 -5.11
CA SER A 258 -15.78 19.35 -4.77
C SER A 258 -15.15 18.14 -4.07
N LEU A 259 -13.90 17.83 -4.41
CA LEU A 259 -13.12 16.72 -3.85
C LEU A 259 -12.26 17.11 -2.64
N GLY A 260 -12.20 18.40 -2.28
CA GLY A 260 -11.37 18.87 -1.17
C GLY A 260 -9.86 18.67 -1.37
N LEU A 261 -9.43 18.49 -2.62
CA LEU A 261 -8.05 18.28 -3.06
C LEU A 261 -7.38 19.61 -3.42
N SER A 262 -6.05 19.63 -3.45
CA SER A 262 -5.26 20.77 -3.94
C SER A 262 -4.59 20.48 -5.29
N LYS A 263 -4.26 21.53 -6.04
CA LYS A 263 -3.60 21.41 -7.37
C LYS A 263 -2.22 20.73 -7.32
N ASP A 264 -1.60 20.74 -6.14
CA ASP A 264 -0.27 20.18 -5.89
C ASP A 264 -0.36 18.72 -5.40
N GLU A 265 -1.59 18.21 -5.17
CA GLU A 265 -1.87 16.81 -4.87
C GLU A 265 -2.11 16.00 -6.13
N ARG A 266 -1.72 14.73 -6.05
CA ARG A 266 -2.01 13.73 -7.08
C ARG A 266 -3.17 12.84 -6.66
N LEU A 267 -4.00 12.44 -7.61
CA LEU A 267 -5.08 11.47 -7.43
C LEU A 267 -4.75 10.14 -8.13
N ILE A 268 -4.85 9.02 -7.42
CA ILE A 268 -4.78 7.67 -7.99
C ILE A 268 -6.16 7.01 -7.85
N VAL A 269 -6.72 6.53 -8.94
CA VAL A 269 -8.01 5.83 -8.95
C VAL A 269 -7.79 4.42 -9.47
N VAL A 270 -8.11 3.42 -8.65
CA VAL A 270 -8.18 2.02 -9.08
C VAL A 270 -9.64 1.60 -8.98
N HIS A 271 -10.22 1.15 -10.10
CA HIS A 271 -11.59 0.67 -10.12
C HIS A 271 -11.70 -0.70 -10.78
N GLY A 272 -12.81 -1.39 -10.53
CA GLY A 272 -13.09 -2.71 -11.09
C GLY A 272 -14.40 -3.26 -10.56
N SER A 273 -14.89 -4.34 -11.16
CA SER A 273 -16.12 -5.00 -10.71
C SER A 273 -15.82 -5.97 -9.57
N LYS A 274 -16.73 -6.10 -8.60
CA LYS A 274 -16.69 -7.15 -7.56
C LYS A 274 -15.37 -7.23 -6.78
N LEU A 275 -14.72 -6.09 -6.52
CA LEU A 275 -13.39 -6.08 -5.92
C LEU A 275 -13.32 -6.71 -4.52
N MET A 276 -14.42 -6.70 -3.76
CA MET A 276 -14.41 -7.39 -2.46
C MET A 276 -14.36 -8.92 -2.62
N GLU A 277 -14.96 -9.47 -3.69
CA GLU A 277 -14.84 -10.90 -3.99
C GLU A 277 -13.39 -11.27 -4.29
N LEU A 278 -12.70 -10.45 -5.10
CA LEU A 278 -11.26 -10.58 -5.35
C LEU A 278 -10.45 -10.51 -4.06
N VAL A 279 -10.63 -9.46 -3.26
CA VAL A 279 -9.89 -9.27 -2.00
C VAL A 279 -10.04 -10.50 -1.11
N HIS A 280 -11.27 -10.98 -0.96
CA HIS A 280 -11.52 -12.18 -0.19
C HIS A 280 -10.86 -13.42 -0.78
N SER A 281 -10.94 -13.60 -2.11
CA SER A 281 -10.32 -14.70 -2.84
C SER A 281 -8.80 -14.75 -2.65
N VAL A 282 -8.13 -13.60 -2.71
CA VAL A 282 -6.67 -13.49 -2.50
C VAL A 282 -6.31 -13.79 -1.04
N TYR A 283 -6.99 -13.15 -0.08
CA TYR A 283 -6.65 -13.32 1.34
C TYR A 283 -6.92 -14.72 1.88
N ASP A 284 -7.95 -15.41 1.36
CA ASP A 284 -8.22 -16.79 1.77
C ASP A 284 -7.18 -17.79 1.22
N ARG A 285 -6.36 -17.38 0.24
CA ARG A 285 -5.24 -18.16 -0.29
C ARG A 285 -3.90 -17.82 0.36
N CYS A 286 -3.86 -16.90 1.33
CA CYS A 286 -2.66 -16.56 2.11
C CYS A 286 -2.36 -17.68 3.13
N VAL A 287 -2.01 -18.87 2.64
CA VAL A 287 -1.81 -20.09 3.44
C VAL A 287 -0.40 -20.68 3.29
N LYS A 288 0.47 -20.02 2.52
CA LYS A 288 1.86 -20.41 2.21
C LYS A 288 2.77 -19.20 2.39
#